data_AF-A0AAV2FN36-F1
#
_entry.id   AF-A0AAV2FN36-F1
#
_cell.length_a   1.000
_cell.length_b   1.000
_cell.length_c   1.000
_cell.angle_alpha   90.00
_cell.angle_beta   90.00
_cell.angle_gamma   90.00
#
_symmetry.space_group_name_H-M   'P 1'
#
loop_
_entity.id
_entity.type
_entity.pdbx_description
1 polymer ?
#
loop_
_entity_poly.entity_id
_entity_poly.type
_entity_poly.pdbx_seq_one_letter_code
_entity_poly.pdbx_strand_id
1 'polypeptide(L)'
;MKARSSLDNWRRHICSKNPRVQSCGSILDSLVETLDLPKVKNSAKGKVLMRAMYGVKVETVFIFSVFASAFSSSSKNLLDLTIPDTVLWNRAFSDLQTRVNGEIRETFSSGKFTALKELESVDSIVKALYPAIQDGVQQPPEVEEALKICFTELQGGAEKLSKGLDLLAKQVDTFFKIVLSGRDALLCNLRVSSTETNAVTTAGNIVEHQVVR
;
A
#
# COMPACT_ATOMS: atom_id res chain seq x y z
N MET A 1 4.71 -23.86 31.14
CA MET A 1 4.50 -24.37 29.76
C MET A 1 3.75 -23.42 28.81
N LYS A 2 2.50 -22.98 29.06
CA LYS A 2 1.70 -22.19 28.08
C LYS A 2 2.33 -20.85 27.66
N ALA A 3 2.94 -20.10 28.58
CA ALA A 3 3.58 -18.82 28.27
C ALA A 3 4.76 -18.99 27.31
N ARG A 4 5.67 -19.93 27.60
CA ARG A 4 6.84 -20.24 26.77
C ARG A 4 6.44 -20.67 25.35
N SER A 5 5.45 -21.55 25.22
CA SER A 5 4.93 -21.95 23.90
C SER A 5 4.34 -20.78 23.10
N SER A 6 3.71 -19.80 23.76
CA SER A 6 3.22 -18.59 23.10
C SER A 6 4.36 -17.70 22.60
N LEU A 7 5.44 -17.55 23.38
CA LEU A 7 6.62 -16.79 22.96
C LEU A 7 7.39 -17.51 21.85
N ASP A 8 7.47 -18.84 21.89
CA ASP A 8 8.04 -19.65 20.80
C ASP A 8 7.24 -19.48 19.51
N ASN A 9 5.91 -19.46 19.59
CA ASN A 9 5.03 -19.19 18.46
C ASN A 9 5.24 -17.76 17.92
N TRP A 10 5.30 -16.75 18.80
CA TRP A 10 5.62 -15.37 18.40
C TRP A 10 6.94 -15.31 17.62
N ARG A 11 8.01 -15.85 18.20
CA ARG A 11 9.34 -15.86 17.59
C ARG A 11 9.33 -16.57 16.23
N ARG A 12 8.57 -17.64 16.08
CA ARG A 12 8.40 -18.31 14.78
C ARG A 12 7.67 -17.42 13.78
N HIS A 13 6.59 -16.76 14.19
CA HIS A 13 5.77 -15.92 13.31
C HIS A 13 6.48 -14.65 12.88
N ILE A 14 7.15 -13.94 13.79
CA ILE A 14 7.84 -12.69 13.49
C ILE A 14 9.06 -12.91 12.59
N CYS A 15 9.75 -14.05 12.73
CA CYS A 15 10.86 -14.42 11.86
C CYS A 15 10.40 -15.07 10.54
N SER A 16 9.15 -15.53 10.45
CA SER A 16 8.61 -16.12 9.23
C SER A 16 8.27 -15.01 8.22
N LYS A 17 8.81 -15.11 7.02
CA LYS A 17 8.44 -14.20 5.94
C LYS A 17 7.02 -14.51 5.48
N ASN A 18 6.15 -13.50 5.45
CA ASN A 18 4.79 -13.67 4.94
C ASN A 18 4.81 -13.84 3.41
N PRO A 19 4.34 -14.98 2.86
CA PRO A 19 4.39 -15.23 1.41
C PRO A 19 3.59 -14.21 0.61
N ARG A 20 2.49 -13.67 1.17
CA ARG A 20 1.69 -12.63 0.50
C ARG A 20 2.46 -11.33 0.31
N VAL A 21 3.29 -10.98 1.29
CA VAL A 21 4.15 -9.79 1.22
C VAL A 21 5.32 -10.03 0.26
N GLN A 22 5.85 -11.25 0.20
CA GLN A 22 6.89 -11.60 -0.76
C GLN A 22 6.39 -11.54 -2.22
N SER A 23 5.15 -11.95 -2.48
CA SER A 23 4.55 -11.87 -3.82
C SER A 23 4.28 -10.44 -4.29
N CYS A 24 4.35 -9.42 -3.41
CA CYS A 24 4.15 -8.03 -3.80
C CYS A 24 5.15 -7.57 -4.86
N GLY A 25 6.40 -8.04 -4.82
CA GLY A 25 7.42 -7.67 -5.83
C GLY A 25 6.99 -8.05 -7.25
N SER A 26 6.62 -9.31 -7.47
CA SER A 26 6.12 -9.76 -8.79
C SER A 26 4.84 -9.04 -9.23
N ILE A 27 3.96 -8.67 -8.30
CA ILE A 27 2.75 -7.90 -8.62
C ILE A 27 3.14 -6.49 -9.04
N LEU A 28 4.06 -5.84 -8.33
CA LEU A 28 4.57 -4.52 -8.65
C LEU A 28 5.25 -4.51 -10.02
N ASP A 29 6.08 -5.49 -10.33
CA ASP A 29 6.72 -5.63 -11.64
C ASP A 29 5.67 -5.71 -12.76
N SER A 30 4.64 -6.56 -12.58
CA SER A 30 3.55 -6.66 -13.56
C SER A 30 2.75 -5.36 -13.71
N LEU A 31 2.59 -4.58 -12.64
CA LEU A 31 1.92 -3.29 -12.71
C LEU A 31 2.77 -2.26 -13.44
N VAL A 32 4.09 -2.25 -13.22
CA VAL A 32 5.05 -1.40 -13.94
C VAL A 32 5.01 -1.68 -15.43
N GLU A 33 4.96 -2.95 -15.84
CA GLU A 33 4.80 -3.35 -17.24
C GLU A 33 3.51 -2.78 -17.88
N THR A 34 2.48 -2.48 -17.09
CA THR A 34 1.23 -1.88 -17.58
C THR A 34 1.18 -0.35 -17.54
N LEU A 35 2.29 0.31 -17.14
CA LEU A 35 2.44 1.76 -17.09
C LEU A 35 2.68 2.35 -18.49
N ASP A 36 1.78 2.07 -19.42
CA ASP A 36 1.79 2.71 -20.73
C ASP A 36 0.95 3.99 -20.73
N LEU A 37 1.46 5.02 -21.40
CA LEU A 37 0.69 6.22 -21.72
C LEU A 37 -0.31 5.85 -22.83
N PRO A 38 -1.62 5.77 -22.56
CA PRO A 38 -2.50 5.13 -23.52
C PRO A 38 -2.74 6.05 -24.73
N LYS A 39 -2.64 5.47 -25.94
CA LYS A 39 -2.79 6.19 -27.20
C LYS A 39 -4.26 6.44 -27.49
N VAL A 40 -4.69 7.71 -27.53
CA VAL A 40 -6.09 8.10 -27.81
C VAL A 40 -6.15 9.02 -29.04
N LYS A 41 -7.28 8.96 -29.76
CA LYS A 41 -7.63 9.88 -30.88
C LYS A 41 -7.40 11.35 -30.50
N ASN A 42 -7.02 12.16 -31.50
CA ASN A 42 -6.51 13.53 -31.42
C ASN A 42 -7.47 14.59 -30.82
N SER A 43 -7.97 14.41 -29.59
CA SER A 43 -8.72 15.43 -28.86
C SER A 43 -7.88 16.00 -27.71
N ALA A 44 -7.85 17.32 -27.57
CA ALA A 44 -7.15 18.00 -26.48
C ALA A 44 -7.65 17.54 -25.10
N LYS A 45 -8.97 17.39 -24.93
CA LYS A 45 -9.58 16.90 -23.68
C LYS A 45 -9.20 15.44 -23.39
N GLY A 46 -9.22 14.59 -24.42
CA GLY A 46 -8.80 13.19 -24.30
C GLY A 46 -7.34 13.07 -23.86
N LYS A 47 -6.43 13.86 -24.45
CA LYS A 47 -5.02 13.88 -24.08
C LYS A 47 -4.80 14.28 -22.61
N VAL A 48 -5.53 15.27 -22.11
CA VAL A 48 -5.46 15.69 -20.69
C VAL A 48 -5.93 14.56 -19.78
N LEU A 49 -7.08 13.95 -20.07
CA LEU A 49 -7.60 12.83 -19.28
C LEU A 49 -6.62 11.64 -19.24
N MET A 50 -6.01 11.28 -20.36
CA MET A 50 -5.05 10.16 -20.40
C MET A 50 -3.78 10.43 -19.59
N ARG A 51 -3.29 11.68 -19.59
CA ARG A 51 -2.16 12.08 -18.74
C ARG A 51 -2.52 12.03 -17.26
N ALA A 52 -3.74 12.39 -16.90
CA ALA A 52 -4.22 12.26 -15.53
C ALA A 52 -4.33 10.79 -15.10
N MET A 53 -4.92 9.93 -15.94
CA MET A 53 -5.03 8.49 -15.68
C MET A 53 -3.66 7.82 -15.55
N TYR A 54 -2.69 8.22 -16.39
CA TYR A 54 -1.32 7.77 -16.28
C TYR A 54 -0.69 8.19 -14.94
N GLY A 55 -0.91 9.43 -14.49
CA GLY A 55 -0.48 9.89 -13.17
C GLY A 55 -1.06 9.05 -12.03
N VAL A 56 -2.37 8.78 -12.06
CA VAL A 56 -3.02 7.92 -11.07
C VAL A 56 -2.39 6.52 -11.04
N LYS A 57 -2.10 5.92 -12.20
CA LYS A 57 -1.42 4.61 -12.26
C LYS A 57 -0.03 4.67 -11.63
N VAL A 58 0.77 5.68 -12.00
CA VAL A 58 2.13 5.87 -11.49
C VAL A 58 2.13 6.05 -9.98
N GLU A 59 1.31 6.96 -9.45
CA GLU A 59 1.20 7.21 -8.01
C GLU A 59 0.74 5.97 -7.26
N THR A 60 -0.22 5.23 -7.81
CA THR A 60 -0.72 3.98 -7.23
C THR A 60 0.40 2.94 -7.11
N VAL A 61 1.17 2.71 -8.19
CA VAL A 61 2.30 1.78 -8.19
C VAL A 61 3.38 2.22 -7.20
N PHE A 62 3.69 3.52 -7.18
CA PHE A 62 4.65 4.09 -6.24
C PHE A 62 4.23 3.87 -4.78
N ILE A 63 3.00 4.19 -4.40
CA ILE A 63 2.46 3.99 -3.05
C ILE A 63 2.52 2.51 -2.64
N PHE A 64 2.13 1.60 -3.53
CA PHE A 64 2.20 0.17 -3.24
C PHE A 64 3.65 -0.33 -3.11
N SER A 65 4.60 0.24 -3.85
CA SER A 65 6.03 -0.08 -3.70
C SER A 65 6.57 0.31 -2.32
N VAL A 66 6.12 1.46 -1.80
CA VAL A 66 6.46 1.93 -0.45
C VAL A 66 5.89 0.97 0.60
N PHE A 67 4.61 0.60 0.50
CA PHE A 67 4.01 -0.37 1.43
C PHE A 67 4.68 -1.75 1.35
N ALA A 68 4.91 -2.28 0.15
CA ALA A 68 5.56 -3.56 -0.03
C ALA A 68 6.96 -3.57 0.59
N SER A 69 7.72 -2.49 0.39
CA SER A 69 9.04 -2.32 1.00
C SER A 69 8.94 -2.28 2.52
N ALA A 70 7.99 -1.50 3.02
CA ALA A 70 7.80 -1.31 4.45
C ALA A 70 7.40 -2.60 5.18
N PHE A 71 6.47 -3.39 4.62
CA PHE A 71 6.00 -4.63 5.24
C PHE A 71 6.92 -5.83 4.99
N SER A 72 7.78 -5.78 3.95
CA SER A 72 8.79 -6.82 3.70
C SER A 72 10.10 -6.58 4.46
N SER A 73 10.20 -5.46 5.18
CA SER A 73 11.43 -4.99 5.81
C SER A 73 12.61 -4.96 4.84
N SER A 74 12.36 -4.60 3.58
CA SER A 74 13.35 -4.64 2.51
C SER A 74 13.11 -3.52 1.50
N SER A 75 14.17 -2.83 1.10
CA SER A 75 14.13 -1.86 0.00
C SER A 75 14.03 -2.50 -1.39
N LYS A 76 14.00 -3.84 -1.49
CA LYS A 76 13.96 -4.55 -2.78
C LYS A 76 12.70 -4.28 -3.60
N ASN A 77 11.58 -4.01 -2.93
CA ASN A 77 10.30 -3.73 -3.59
C ASN A 77 10.12 -2.24 -3.88
N LEU A 78 11.12 -1.41 -3.59
CA LEU A 78 11.04 0.03 -3.75
C LEU A 78 11.37 0.37 -5.19
N LEU A 79 10.41 0.98 -5.88
CA LEU A 79 10.52 1.24 -7.31
C LEU A 79 11.07 2.64 -7.57
N ASP A 80 11.96 2.74 -8.55
CA ASP A 80 12.41 4.00 -9.13
C ASP A 80 11.71 4.19 -10.48
N LEU A 81 10.49 4.72 -10.45
CA LEU A 81 9.71 4.93 -11.66
C LEU A 81 10.29 6.10 -12.47
N THR A 82 10.46 5.88 -13.77
CA THR A 82 10.91 6.92 -14.71
C THR A 82 9.72 7.50 -15.44
N ILE A 83 9.50 8.81 -15.29
CA ILE A 83 8.38 9.51 -15.91
C ILE A 83 8.88 10.30 -17.12
N PRO A 84 8.18 10.24 -18.28
CA PRO A 84 8.60 11.01 -19.45
C PRO A 84 8.63 12.52 -19.18
N ASP A 85 9.65 13.21 -19.68
CA ASP A 85 9.81 14.68 -19.54
C ASP A 85 8.66 15.50 -20.14
N THR A 86 7.88 14.88 -21.03
CA THR A 86 6.69 15.49 -21.63
C THR A 86 5.53 15.67 -20.63
N VAL A 87 5.62 15.06 -19.45
CA VAL A 87 4.60 15.11 -18.40
C VAL A 87 4.91 16.25 -17.44
N LEU A 88 3.97 17.18 -17.28
CA LEU A 88 4.17 18.42 -16.50
C LEU A 88 4.50 18.19 -15.02
N TRP A 89 3.99 17.12 -14.43
CA TRP A 89 4.22 16.77 -13.04
C TRP A 89 5.48 15.90 -12.83
N ASN A 90 6.24 15.58 -13.89
CA ASN A 90 7.45 14.74 -13.80
C ASN A 90 8.41 15.22 -12.70
N ARG A 91 8.77 16.50 -12.70
CA ARG A 91 9.72 17.06 -11.71
C ARG A 91 9.19 16.88 -10.28
N ALA A 92 7.96 17.30 -10.03
CA ALA A 92 7.36 17.21 -8.70
C ALA A 92 7.29 15.75 -8.20
N PHE A 93 6.96 14.81 -9.09
CA PHE A 93 6.97 13.39 -8.78
C PHE A 93 8.39 12.86 -8.52
N SER A 94 9.36 13.24 -9.35
CA SER A 94 10.76 12.83 -9.20
C SER A 94 11.35 13.32 -7.88
N ASP A 95 11.03 14.56 -7.47
CA ASP A 95 11.45 15.13 -6.19
C ASP A 95 10.82 14.35 -5.02
N LEU A 96 9.52 14.05 -5.10
CA LEU A 96 8.81 13.23 -4.11
C LEU A 96 9.40 11.82 -4.00
N GLN A 97 9.55 11.14 -5.12
CA GLN A 97 10.10 9.78 -5.19
C GLN A 97 11.52 9.76 -4.64
N THR A 98 12.38 10.71 -5.03
CA THR A 98 13.76 10.79 -4.53
C THR A 98 13.79 10.97 -3.02
N ARG A 99 12.96 11.87 -2.48
CA ARG A 99 12.91 12.13 -1.04
C ARG A 99 12.42 10.90 -0.27
N VAL A 100 11.28 10.34 -0.66
CA VAL A 100 10.67 9.20 0.03
C VAL A 100 11.54 7.95 -0.13
N ASN A 101 12.03 7.66 -1.33
CA ASN A 101 12.89 6.49 -1.55
C ASN A 101 14.23 6.65 -0.83
N GLY A 102 14.79 7.86 -0.81
CA GLY A 102 16.01 8.18 -0.08
C GLY A 102 15.86 7.89 1.41
N GLU A 103 14.80 8.43 2.03
CA GLU A 103 14.51 8.23 3.46
C GLU A 103 14.30 6.75 3.80
N ILE A 104 13.55 6.02 2.97
CA ILE A 104 13.32 4.58 3.15
C ILE A 104 14.63 3.80 3.05
N ARG A 105 15.45 4.06 2.03
CA ARG A 105 16.74 3.38 1.81
C ARG A 105 17.74 3.68 2.93
N GLU A 106 17.81 4.93 3.40
CA GLU A 106 18.63 5.33 4.53
C GLU A 106 18.19 4.61 5.81
N THR A 107 16.88 4.55 6.06
CA THR A 107 16.33 3.88 7.24
C THR A 107 16.67 2.39 7.25
N PHE A 108 16.57 1.72 6.09
CA PHE A 108 16.97 0.31 5.96
C PHE A 108 18.49 0.11 6.12
N SER A 109 19.30 0.99 5.54
CA SER A 109 20.77 0.88 5.57
C SER A 109 21.34 1.14 6.96
N SER A 110 20.70 2.02 7.73
CA SER A 110 21.07 2.33 9.13
C SER A 110 20.60 1.27 10.13
N GLY A 111 19.88 0.24 9.68
CA GLY A 111 19.29 -0.78 10.56
C GLY A 111 18.17 -0.26 11.46
N LYS A 112 17.75 1.01 11.30
CA LYS A 112 16.73 1.69 12.12
C LYS A 112 15.30 1.34 11.75
N PHE A 113 15.11 0.36 10.85
CA PHE A 113 13.79 0.09 10.30
C PHE A 113 12.99 -0.91 11.12
N THR A 114 11.91 -0.42 11.71
CA THR A 114 10.61 -1.08 11.61
C THR A 114 9.56 -0.05 11.19
N ALA A 115 8.87 -0.26 10.06
CA ALA A 115 7.66 0.52 9.73
C ALA A 115 6.57 0.39 10.80
N LEU A 116 6.73 -0.58 11.69
CA LEU A 116 5.87 -0.90 12.80
C LEU A 116 6.69 -0.79 14.09
N LYS A 117 6.97 0.45 14.53
CA LYS A 117 7.74 0.70 15.77
C LYS A 117 7.10 0.02 16.98
N GLU A 118 5.78 -0.08 16.98
CA GLU A 118 5.03 -0.80 18.00
C GLU A 118 5.33 -2.31 17.95
N LEU A 119 5.50 -2.89 16.76
CA LEU A 119 5.85 -4.30 16.58
C LEU A 119 7.28 -4.59 17.07
N GLU A 120 8.22 -3.68 16.80
CA GLU A 120 9.60 -3.77 17.31
C GLU A 120 9.66 -3.68 18.82
N SER A 121 8.89 -2.76 19.41
CA SER A 121 8.79 -2.62 20.86
C SER A 121 8.27 -3.91 21.49
N VAL A 122 7.19 -4.49 20.94
CA VAL A 122 6.66 -5.79 21.38
C VAL A 122 7.70 -6.89 21.24
N ASP A 123 8.37 -7.00 20.09
CA ASP A 123 9.38 -8.03 19.84
C ASP A 123 10.59 -7.91 20.78
N SER A 124 11.02 -6.68 21.07
CA SER A 124 12.12 -6.40 22.01
C SER A 124 11.76 -6.84 23.44
N ILE A 125 10.54 -6.56 23.89
CA ILE A 125 10.06 -6.99 25.21
C ILE A 125 9.93 -8.51 25.26
N VAL A 126 9.40 -9.16 24.21
CA VAL A 126 9.32 -10.63 24.12
C VAL A 126 10.72 -11.27 24.20
N LYS A 127 11.72 -10.69 23.51
CA LYS A 127 13.12 -11.14 23.59
C LYS A 127 13.70 -11.00 25.00
N ALA A 128 13.37 -9.94 25.73
CA ALA A 128 13.79 -9.76 27.11
C ALA A 128 13.08 -10.73 28.07
N LEU A 129 11.81 -11.05 27.79
CA LEU A 129 10.98 -11.94 28.61
C LEU A 129 11.38 -13.42 28.45
N TYR A 130 11.88 -13.81 27.27
CA TYR A 130 12.14 -15.21 26.92
C TYR A 130 13.13 -15.94 27.87
N PRO A 131 14.30 -15.36 28.23
CA PRO A 131 15.23 -15.99 29.18
C PRO A 131 14.67 -16.03 30.60
N ALA A 132 13.82 -15.05 30.97
CA ALA A 132 13.25 -14.92 32.29
C ALA A 132 12.10 -15.90 32.58
N ILE A 133 11.71 -16.76 31.64
CA ILE A 133 10.68 -17.81 31.84
C ILE A 133 11.32 -19.21 31.95
N GLN A 134 12.61 -19.32 32.31
CA GLN A 134 13.24 -20.63 32.54
C GLN A 134 12.53 -21.44 33.64
N ASP A 135 12.22 -22.69 33.32
CA ASP A 135 11.48 -23.62 34.19
C ASP A 135 12.31 -23.99 35.44
N GLY A 136 11.79 -23.66 36.63
CA GLY A 136 12.07 -24.42 37.86
C GLY A 136 12.88 -23.77 38.96
N VAL A 137 13.43 -22.56 38.79
CA VAL A 137 14.16 -21.87 39.87
C VAL A 137 13.23 -20.83 40.51
N GLN A 138 13.10 -20.84 41.83
CA GLN A 138 12.48 -19.73 42.56
C GLN A 138 13.23 -18.46 42.20
N GLN A 139 12.56 -17.61 41.43
CA GLN A 139 13.16 -16.37 40.99
C GLN A 139 13.28 -15.41 42.18
N PRO A 140 14.41 -14.72 42.32
CA PRO A 140 14.54 -13.67 43.32
C PRO A 140 13.39 -12.65 43.20
N PRO A 141 12.94 -12.01 44.29
CA PRO A 141 11.87 -11.01 44.27
C PRO A 141 12.12 -9.88 43.23
N GLU A 142 13.38 -9.54 43.00
CA GLU A 142 13.83 -8.56 42.00
C GLU A 142 13.51 -8.99 40.56
N VAL A 143 13.57 -10.30 40.26
CA VAL A 143 13.24 -10.86 38.95
C VAL A 143 11.72 -10.92 38.75
N GLU A 144 10.95 -11.18 39.81
CA GLU A 144 9.48 -11.13 39.76
C GLU A 144 8.97 -9.71 39.45
N GLU A 145 9.56 -8.69 40.06
CA GLU A 145 9.19 -7.30 39.80
C GLU A 145 9.58 -6.85 38.39
N ALA A 146 10.76 -7.23 37.91
CA ALA A 146 11.19 -7.00 36.53
C ALA A 146 10.26 -7.69 35.50
N LEU A 147 9.75 -8.88 35.81
CA LEU A 147 8.77 -9.57 34.99
C LEU A 147 7.44 -8.81 34.93
N LYS A 148 6.93 -8.31 36.07
CA LYS A 148 5.70 -7.49 36.11
C LYS A 148 5.82 -6.23 35.26
N ILE A 149 6.97 -5.56 35.30
CA ILE A 149 7.27 -4.41 34.45
C ILE A 149 7.21 -4.85 32.97
N CYS A 150 7.92 -5.92 32.59
CA CYS A 150 7.91 -6.43 31.22
C CYS A 150 6.49 -6.80 30.73
N PHE A 151 5.65 -7.40 31.57
CA PHE A 151 4.27 -7.72 31.21
C PHE A 151 3.43 -6.46 30.97
N THR A 152 3.60 -5.44 31.82
CA THR A 152 2.90 -4.16 31.68
C THR A 152 3.32 -3.44 30.40
N GLU A 153 4.62 -3.43 30.11
CA GLU A 153 5.16 -2.88 28.87
C GLU A 153 4.70 -3.67 27.64
N LEU A 154 4.69 -5.00 27.71
CA LEU A 154 4.24 -5.87 26.63
C LEU A 154 2.77 -5.62 26.31
N GLN A 155 1.93 -5.51 27.34
CA GLN A 155 0.52 -5.18 27.19
C GLN A 155 0.36 -3.81 26.52
N GLY A 156 1.06 -2.78 27.02
CA GLY A 156 1.02 -1.44 26.45
C GLY A 156 1.48 -1.40 24.99
N GLY A 157 2.55 -2.13 24.66
CA GLY A 157 3.06 -2.26 23.29
C GLY A 157 2.07 -2.98 22.37
N ALA A 158 1.49 -4.09 22.84
CA ALA A 158 0.51 -4.87 22.09
C ALA A 158 -0.78 -4.07 21.84
N GLU A 159 -1.24 -3.29 22.81
CA GLU A 159 -2.39 -2.40 22.66
C GLU A 159 -2.13 -1.29 21.63
N LYS A 160 -0.94 -0.67 21.65
CA LYS A 160 -0.55 0.34 20.66
C LYS A 160 -0.48 -0.25 19.25
N LEU A 161 0.16 -1.42 19.12
CA LEU A 161 0.23 -2.14 17.84
C LEU A 161 -1.17 -2.47 17.32
N SER A 162 -2.05 -3.00 18.17
CA SER A 162 -3.44 -3.33 17.82
C SER A 162 -4.21 -2.10 17.34
N LYS A 163 -4.14 -0.99 18.07
CA LYS A 163 -4.76 0.29 17.67
C LYS A 163 -4.20 0.81 16.34
N GLY A 164 -2.89 0.75 16.15
CA GLY A 164 -2.25 1.15 14.89
C GLY A 164 -2.74 0.32 13.70
N LEU A 165 -2.86 -0.99 13.86
CA LEU A 165 -3.37 -1.90 12.83
C LEU A 165 -4.85 -1.66 12.53
N ASP A 166 -5.69 -1.39 13.53
CA ASP A 166 -7.10 -1.04 13.33
C ASP A 166 -7.25 0.27 12.54
N LEU A 167 -6.47 1.29 12.89
CA LEU A 167 -6.44 2.56 12.14
C LEU A 167 -5.99 2.34 10.70
N LEU A 168 -4.91 1.57 10.48
CA LEU A 168 -4.43 1.24 9.15
C LEU A 168 -5.50 0.50 8.34
N ALA A 169 -6.17 -0.49 8.93
CA ALA A 169 -7.24 -1.24 8.26
C ALA A 169 -8.39 -0.33 7.83
N LYS A 170 -8.82 0.61 8.69
CA LYS A 170 -9.84 1.60 8.36
C LYS A 170 -9.43 2.53 7.22
N GLN A 171 -8.17 2.98 7.21
CA GLN A 171 -7.65 3.83 6.13
C GLN A 171 -7.57 3.08 4.80
N VAL A 172 -7.12 1.82 4.81
CA VAL A 172 -7.07 0.97 3.62
C VAL A 172 -8.48 0.71 3.07
N ASP A 173 -9.44 0.37 3.93
CA ASP A 173 -10.85 0.20 3.54
C ASP A 173 -11.45 1.47 2.92
N THR A 174 -11.17 2.64 3.52
CA THR A 174 -11.58 3.95 3.00
C THR A 174 -10.98 4.22 1.62
N PHE A 175 -9.70 3.94 1.45
CA PHE A 175 -9.02 4.09 0.16
C PHE A 175 -9.67 3.21 -0.92
N PHE A 176 -9.92 1.93 -0.64
CA PHE A 176 -10.59 1.04 -1.59
C PHE A 176 -11.99 1.53 -1.95
N LYS A 177 -12.76 2.04 -0.98
CA LYS A 177 -14.08 2.65 -1.26
C LYS A 177 -13.99 3.85 -2.20
N ILE A 178 -13.02 4.74 -1.99
CA ILE A 178 -12.78 5.89 -2.87
C ILE A 178 -12.43 5.43 -4.29
N VAL A 179 -11.51 4.48 -4.42
CA VAL A 179 -11.08 3.96 -5.74
C VAL A 179 -12.24 3.30 -6.48
N LEU A 180 -13.01 2.44 -5.80
CA LEU A 180 -14.14 1.72 -6.40
C LEU A 180 -15.28 2.68 -6.78
N SER A 181 -15.65 3.60 -5.89
CA SER A 181 -16.68 4.60 -6.19
C SER A 181 -16.27 5.54 -7.32
N GLY A 182 -15.00 5.98 -7.37
CA GLY A 182 -14.47 6.79 -8.47
C GLY A 182 -14.52 6.06 -9.81
N ARG A 183 -14.15 4.77 -9.84
CA ARG A 183 -14.29 3.92 -11.02
C ARG A 183 -15.74 3.81 -11.46
N ASP A 184 -16.65 3.53 -10.54
CA ASP A 184 -18.06 3.33 -10.85
C ASP A 184 -18.69 4.63 -11.39
N ALA A 185 -18.36 5.77 -10.78
CA ALA A 185 -18.77 7.09 -11.28
C ALA A 185 -18.23 7.36 -12.68
N LEU A 186 -16.95 7.05 -12.96
CA LEU A 186 -16.37 7.22 -14.29
C LEU A 186 -17.05 6.33 -15.33
N LEU A 187 -17.29 5.06 -15.02
CA LEU A 187 -17.99 4.13 -15.91
C LEU A 187 -19.44 4.56 -16.19
N CYS A 188 -20.15 5.07 -15.17
CA CYS A 188 -21.49 5.63 -15.35
C CYS A 188 -21.48 6.80 -16.34
N ASN A 189 -20.57 7.76 -16.17
CA ASN A 189 -20.46 8.92 -17.04
C ASN A 189 -20.10 8.56 -18.50
N LEU A 190 -19.21 7.57 -18.70
CA LEU A 190 -18.87 7.09 -20.04
C LEU A 190 -20.04 6.38 -20.74
N ARG A 191 -20.87 5.65 -19.99
CA ARG A 191 -22.08 5.00 -20.54
C ARG A 191 -23.12 6.02 -20.98
N VAL A 192 -23.40 7.04 -20.15
CA VAL A 192 -24.38 8.10 -20.48
C VAL A 192 -23.96 8.87 -21.74
N SER A 193 -22.67 9.15 -21.89
CA SER A 193 -22.12 9.83 -23.06
C SER A 193 -22.32 9.05 -24.38
N SER A 194 -22.31 7.70 -24.32
CA SER A 194 -22.50 6.83 -25.48
C SER A 194 -23.97 6.76 -25.95
N THR A 195 -24.93 6.93 -25.03
CA THR A 195 -26.36 6.96 -25.35
C THR A 195 -26.78 8.27 -26.00
N GLU A 196 -26.20 9.40 -25.60
CA GLU A 196 -26.50 10.72 -26.20
C GLU A 196 -25.97 10.86 -27.64
N THR A 197 -24.83 10.26 -27.96
CA THR A 197 -24.27 10.27 -29.32
C THR A 197 -25.09 9.41 -30.30
N ASN A 198 -25.69 8.32 -29.83
CA ASN A 198 -26.55 7.47 -30.67
C ASN A 198 -27.92 8.10 -30.94
N ALA A 199 -28.46 8.90 -30.02
CA ALA A 199 -29.72 9.62 -30.22
C ALA A 199 -29.60 10.72 -31.30
N VAL A 200 -28.49 11.46 -31.31
CA VAL A 200 -28.24 12.53 -32.30
C VAL A 200 -28.02 11.97 -33.72
N THR A 201 -27.39 10.80 -33.84
CA THR A 201 -27.15 10.18 -35.16
C THR A 201 -28.43 9.59 -35.77
N THR A 202 -29.38 9.16 -34.93
CA THR A 202 -30.67 8.61 -35.40
C THR A 202 -31.65 9.72 -35.82
N ALA A 203 -31.53 10.93 -35.27
CA ALA A 203 -32.38 12.06 -35.64
C ALA A 203 -31.99 12.74 -36.98
N GLY A 204 -30.80 12.47 -37.52
CA GLY A 204 -30.32 13.08 -38.77
C GLY A 204 -30.71 12.37 -40.07
N ASN A 205 -31.29 11.17 -40.01
CA ASN A 205 -31.51 10.31 -41.19
C ASN A 205 -32.99 10.14 -41.60
N ILE A 206 -33.89 10.99 -41.13
CA ILE A 206 -35.32 10.93 -41.50
C ILE A 206 -35.78 12.28 -42.06
N VAL A 207 -35.34 12.68 -43.26
CA VAL A 207 -36.14 13.38 -44.29
C VAL A 207 -35.31 13.40 -45.59
N GLU A 208 -35.35 12.33 -46.38
CA GLU A 208 -35.20 12.42 -47.84
C GLU A 208 -35.61 11.09 -48.47
N HIS A 209 -36.90 10.91 -48.70
CA HIS A 209 -37.42 10.08 -49.80
C HIS A 209 -38.95 10.18 -49.84
N GLN A 210 -39.45 11.10 -50.66
CA GLN A 210 -40.72 10.89 -51.39
C GLN A 210 -40.76 11.80 -52.61
N VAL A 211 -40.22 11.28 -53.72
CA VAL A 211 -40.62 11.64 -55.08
C VAL A 211 -41.37 10.42 -55.61
N VAL A 212 -42.67 10.52 -55.87
CA VAL A 212 -43.36 9.71 -56.88
C VAL A 212 -44.53 10.50 -57.48
N ARG A 213 -44.36 10.81 -58.76
CA ARG A 213 -45.32 11.14 -59.85
C ARG A 213 -46.36 12.24 -59.67
#